data_AF-A0A3D0VVK2-F1
#
_entry.id   AF-A0A3D0VVK2-F1
#
_cell.length_a   1.000
_cell.length_b   1.000
_cell.length_c   1.000
_cell.angle_alpha   90.00
_cell.angle_beta   90.00
_cell.angle_gamma   90.00
#
_symmetry.space_group_name_H-M   'P 1'
#
loop_
_entity.id
_entity.type
_entity.pdbx_description
1 polymer ?
#
loop_
_entity_poly.entity_id
_entity_poly.type
_entity_poly.pdbx_seq_one_letter_code
_entity_poly.pdbx_strand_id
1 'polypeptide(L)'
;MEVTLIENRKSPKGFIVVLPGEVIEVPQDSDKSWLTLFYSLPRELAGKWKPAYELPRCPYEVLRTDKYDHIVCDDMFKLLVWDCYAWSAWQ
;
A
#
# COMPACT_ATOMS: atom_id res chain seq x y z
N MET A 1 -11.81 -11.71 42.89
CA MET A 1 -10.52 -12.05 42.25
C MET A 1 -10.65 -11.69 40.79
N GLU A 2 -9.90 -10.67 40.37
CA GLU A 2 -9.71 -10.24 38.98
C GLU A 2 -9.13 -11.36 38.09
N VAL A 3 -9.06 -11.06 36.79
CA VAL A 3 -8.34 -11.71 35.67
C VAL A 3 -9.30 -12.43 34.71
N THR A 4 -9.51 -12.00 33.47
CA THR A 4 -9.02 -10.86 32.67
C THR A 4 -10.00 -10.72 31.50
N LEU A 5 -10.28 -9.48 31.11
CA LEU A 5 -10.94 -9.11 29.86
C LEU A 5 -10.33 -9.94 28.72
N ILE A 6 -11.12 -10.79 28.08
CA ILE A 6 -10.77 -11.33 26.77
C ILE A 6 -10.81 -10.11 25.86
N GLU A 7 -9.66 -9.44 25.72
CA GLU A 7 -9.48 -8.39 24.73
C GLU A 7 -10.00 -8.96 23.42
N ASN A 8 -11.03 -8.30 22.89
CA ASN A 8 -11.53 -8.50 21.55
C ASN A 8 -10.34 -8.15 20.63
N ARG A 9 -9.43 -9.12 20.42
CA ARG A 9 -8.29 -9.02 19.51
C ARG A 9 -8.91 -8.87 18.14
N LYS A 10 -9.22 -7.62 17.76
CA LYS A 10 -9.63 -7.27 16.40
C LYS A 10 -8.52 -7.83 15.52
N SER A 11 -8.83 -8.86 14.74
CA SER A 11 -7.94 -9.33 13.70
C SER A 11 -7.46 -8.11 12.91
N PRO A 12 -6.17 -8.06 12.52
CA PRO A 12 -5.65 -6.94 11.74
C PRO A 12 -6.59 -6.70 10.57
N LYS A 13 -7.17 -5.49 10.48
CA LYS A 13 -8.05 -5.12 9.37
C LYS A 13 -7.24 -4.65 8.16
N GLY A 14 -5.93 -4.85 8.20
CA GLY A 14 -4.97 -4.30 7.28
C GLY A 14 -3.70 -5.14 7.19
N PHE A 15 -2.79 -4.70 6.33
CA PHE A 15 -1.50 -5.32 6.11
C PHE A 15 -0.54 -4.92 7.23
N ILE A 16 0.09 -5.90 7.89
CA ILE A 16 1.14 -5.65 8.88
C ILE A 16 2.49 -5.66 8.17
N VAL A 17 3.16 -4.52 8.19
CA VAL A 17 4.52 -4.34 7.68
C VAL A 17 5.47 -4.29 8.87
N VAL A 18 6.31 -5.33 9.02
CA VAL A 18 7.30 -5.42 10.09
C VAL A 18 8.67 -4.98 9.58
N LEU A 19 9.21 -3.91 10.15
CA LEU A 19 10.54 -3.37 9.87
C LEU A 19 11.42 -3.46 11.11
N PRO A 20 12.76 -3.46 10.97
CA PRO A 20 13.65 -3.35 12.13
C PRO A 20 13.36 -2.07 12.91
N GLY A 21 12.72 -2.20 14.07
CA GLY A 21 12.38 -1.08 14.96
C GLY A 21 10.97 -0.52 14.82
N GLU A 22 10.13 -1.01 13.90
CA GLU A 22 8.78 -0.45 13.69
C GLU A 22 7.82 -1.49 13.10
N VAL A 23 6.57 -1.50 13.59
CA VAL A 23 5.46 -2.25 12.98
C VAL A 23 4.46 -1.24 12.44
N ILE A 24 4.28 -1.21 11.12
CA ILE A 24 3.33 -0.32 10.44
C ILE A 24 2.10 -1.16 10.09
N GLU A 25 0.93 -0.78 10.60
CA GLU A 25 -0.34 -1.34 10.16
C GLU A 25 -0.93 -0.43 9.06
N VAL A 26 -1.07 -0.98 7.85
CA VAL A 26 -1.71 -0.29 6.72
C VAL A 26 -3.15 -0.80 6.61
N PRO A 27 -4.17 0.02 6.92
CA PRO A 27 -5.57 -0.39 6.79
C PRO A 27 -5.88 -0.85 5.37
N GLN A 28 -6.64 -1.93 5.19
CA GLN A 28 -6.95 -2.45 3.86
C GLN A 28 -7.80 -1.47 3.04
N ASP A 29 -8.60 -0.64 3.70
CA ASP A 29 -9.40 0.44 3.13
C ASP A 29 -8.61 1.73 2.88
N SER A 30 -7.33 1.78 3.26
CA SER A 30 -6.46 2.93 2.98
C SER A 30 -6.02 2.94 1.53
N ASP A 31 -5.92 4.13 0.94
CA ASP A 31 -5.29 4.32 -0.38
C ASP A 31 -3.85 3.78 -0.42
N LYS A 32 -3.14 3.80 0.72
CA LYS A 32 -1.79 3.23 0.85
C LYS A 32 -1.75 1.71 0.68
N SER A 33 -2.87 1.01 0.80
CA SER A 33 -2.93 -0.44 0.53
C SER A 33 -2.58 -0.79 -0.92
N TRP A 34 -2.89 0.11 -1.86
CA TRP A 34 -2.61 -0.04 -3.29
C TRP A 34 -1.11 -0.05 -3.60
N LEU A 35 -0.27 0.47 -2.70
CA LEU A 35 1.18 0.39 -2.85
C LEU A 35 1.67 -1.05 -2.94
N THR A 36 1.03 -1.98 -2.21
CA THR A 36 1.38 -3.42 -2.27
C THR A 36 1.26 -3.95 -3.69
N LEU A 37 0.16 -3.59 -4.39
CA LEU A 37 -0.04 -3.97 -5.79
C LEU A 37 0.89 -3.19 -6.71
N PHE A 38 1.03 -1.88 -6.52
CA PHE A 38 1.90 -1.04 -7.35
C PHE A 38 3.35 -1.53 -7.39
N TYR A 39 3.93 -1.88 -6.24
CA TYR A 39 5.30 -2.41 -6.18
C TYR A 39 5.44 -3.85 -6.68
N SER A 40 4.33 -4.55 -6.93
CA SER A 40 4.32 -5.85 -7.61
C SER A 40 4.33 -5.72 -9.13
N LEU A 41 4.00 -4.54 -9.67
CA LEU A 41 3.91 -4.32 -11.11
C LEU A 41 5.31 -4.21 -11.77
N PRO A 42 5.48 -4.75 -12.99
CA PRO A 42 6.64 -4.47 -13.83
C PRO A 42 6.87 -2.98 -14.04
N ARG A 43 8.14 -2.57 -14.08
CA ARG A 43 8.54 -1.15 -14.18
C ARG A 43 8.02 -0.51 -15.47
N GLU A 44 7.93 -1.28 -16.53
CA GLU A 44 7.45 -0.87 -17.85
C GLU A 44 5.99 -0.40 -17.80
N LEU A 45 5.19 -1.02 -16.92
CA LEU A 45 3.78 -0.69 -16.73
C LEU A 45 3.60 0.53 -15.82
N ALA A 46 4.36 0.60 -14.73
CA ALA A 46 4.38 1.79 -13.87
C ALA A 46 4.85 3.04 -14.64
N GLY A 47 5.71 2.86 -15.65
CA GLY A 47 6.22 3.95 -16.48
C GLY A 47 5.21 4.66 -17.37
N LYS A 48 3.99 4.13 -17.52
CA LYS A 48 2.91 4.78 -18.28
C LYS A 48 2.42 6.08 -17.64
N TRP A 49 2.67 6.27 -16.34
CA TRP A 49 2.26 7.47 -15.62
C TRP A 49 3.46 8.18 -15.01
N LYS A 50 3.75 9.40 -15.46
CA LYS A 50 4.95 10.16 -15.05
C LYS A 50 5.06 10.38 -13.54
N PRO A 51 3.98 10.71 -12.80
CA PRO A 51 4.03 10.86 -11.35
C PRO A 51 4.43 9.58 -10.59
N ALA A 52 4.21 8.38 -11.15
CA ALA A 52 4.68 7.13 -10.54
C ALA A 52 6.21 7.10 -10.36
N TYR A 53 6.97 7.84 -11.17
CA TYR A 53 8.42 7.92 -11.05
C TYR A 53 8.90 8.78 -9.88
N GLU A 54 8.02 9.62 -9.31
CA GLU A 54 8.35 10.43 -8.13
C GLU A 54 8.27 9.59 -6.85
N LEU A 55 7.57 8.44 -6.90
CA LEU A 55 7.52 7.51 -5.78
C LEU A 55 8.89 6.83 -5.57
N PRO A 56 9.43 6.82 -4.35
CA PRO A 56 10.67 6.13 -4.04
C PRO A 56 10.53 4.63 -4.30
N ARG A 57 11.66 3.97 -4.56
CA ARG A 57 11.69 2.51 -4.81
C ARG A 57 11.40 1.67 -3.57
N CYS A 58 11.56 2.27 -2.38
CA CYS A 58 11.28 1.65 -1.11
C CYS A 58 9.83 1.98 -0.69
N PRO A 59 8.91 0.98 -0.65
CA PRO A 59 7.51 1.22 -0.24
C PRO A 59 7.40 1.86 1.15
N TYR A 60 8.33 1.50 2.05
CA TYR A 60 8.33 1.97 3.43
C TYR A 60 8.60 3.47 3.55
N GLU A 61 9.34 4.06 2.60
CA GLU A 61 9.52 5.51 2.55
C GLU A 61 8.21 6.23 2.21
N VAL A 62 7.37 5.62 1.38
CA VAL A 62 6.04 6.14 1.05
C VAL A 62 5.08 5.98 2.23
N LEU A 63 5.15 4.85 2.93
CA LEU A 63 4.27 4.57 4.07
C LEU A 63 4.53 5.49 5.27
N ARG A 64 5.78 5.90 5.48
CA ARG A 64 6.20 6.73 6.64
C ARG A 64 5.95 8.22 6.48
N THR A 65 5.59 8.68 5.29
CA THR A 65 5.39 10.10 4.99
C THR A 65 4.03 10.33 4.33
N ASP A 66 3.55 11.55 4.45
CA ASP A 66 2.40 12.13 3.75
C ASP A 66 2.82 12.84 2.44
N LYS A 67 4.13 13.00 2.19
CA LYS A 67 4.66 13.70 1.02
C LYS A 67 4.08 13.20 -0.31
N TYR A 68 3.85 11.91 -0.43
CA TYR A 68 3.37 11.26 -1.66
C TYR A 68 1.86 11.00 -1.66
N ASP A 69 1.13 11.45 -0.65
CA ASP A 69 -0.32 11.19 -0.54
C ASP A 69 -1.07 11.82 -1.72
N HIS A 70 -0.58 12.94 -2.27
CA HIS A 70 -1.15 13.55 -3.49
C HIS A 70 -1.06 12.64 -4.74
N ILE A 71 -0.18 11.64 -4.74
CA ILE A 71 -0.03 10.63 -5.79
C ILE A 71 -0.84 9.38 -5.44
N VAL A 72 -0.71 8.90 -4.21
CA VAL A 72 -1.35 7.64 -3.76
C VAL A 72 -2.87 7.76 -3.63
N CYS A 73 -3.35 8.93 -3.20
CA CYS A 73 -4.78 9.20 -3.08
C CYS A 73 -5.42 9.63 -4.40
N ASP A 74 -4.64 9.85 -5.46
CA ASP A 74 -5.17 10.16 -6.80
C ASP A 74 -5.87 8.93 -7.38
N ASP A 75 -7.11 9.09 -7.84
CA ASP A 75 -7.86 8.02 -8.48
C ASP A 75 -7.17 7.52 -9.76
N MET A 76 -6.39 8.38 -10.43
CA MET A 76 -5.58 8.00 -11.58
C MET A 76 -4.52 6.94 -11.22
N PHE A 77 -3.95 7.03 -10.02
CA PHE A 77 -3.00 6.02 -9.52
C PHE A 77 -3.69 4.67 -9.33
N LYS A 78 -4.87 4.67 -8.69
CA LYS A 78 -5.66 3.44 -8.46
C LYS A 78 -6.09 2.79 -9.77
N LEU A 79 -6.56 3.58 -10.73
CA LEU A 79 -6.92 3.12 -12.08
C LEU A 79 -5.73 2.50 -12.80
N LEU A 80 -4.56 3.15 -12.77
CA LEU A 80 -3.35 2.61 -13.38
C LEU A 80 -2.97 1.25 -12.77
N VAL A 81 -2.94 1.18 -11.43
CA VAL A 81 -2.58 -0.05 -10.72
C VAL A 81 -3.54 -1.16 -11.06
N TRP A 82 -4.85 -0.86 -11.06
CA TRP A 82 -5.89 -1.82 -11.41
C TRP A 82 -5.79 -2.29 -12.86
N ASP A 83 -5.66 -1.38 -13.83
CA ASP A 83 -5.53 -1.71 -15.25
C ASP A 83 -4.31 -2.58 -15.52
N CYS A 84 -3.17 -2.26 -14.90
CA CYS A 84 -1.95 -3.04 -15.04
C CYS A 84 -2.05 -4.42 -14.38
N TYR A 85 -2.68 -4.50 -13.20
CA TYR A 85 -2.90 -5.75 -12.50
C TYR A 85 -3.87 -6.66 -13.28
N ALA A 86 -5.00 -6.13 -13.72
CA ALA A 86 -5.96 -6.84 -14.54
C ALA A 86 -5.29 -7.33 -15.83
N TRP A 87 -4.60 -6.46 -16.56
CA TRP A 87 -3.89 -6.87 -17.77
C TRP A 87 -2.91 -8.02 -17.51
N SER A 88 -2.16 -7.97 -16.40
CA SER A 88 -1.18 -9.01 -16.06
C SER A 88 -1.82 -10.31 -15.59
N ALA A 89 -3.02 -10.26 -14.99
CA ALA A 89 -3.72 -11.43 -14.47
C ALA A 89 -4.52 -12.21 -15.55
N TRP A 90 -4.91 -11.55 -16.64
CA TRP A 90 -5.72 -12.13 -17.72
C TRP A 90 -4.91 -12.56 -18.96
N GLN A 91 -3.57 -12.45 -18.94
CA GLN A 91 -2.67 -13.02 -19.96
C GLN A 91 -2.34 -14.48 -19.65
#